data_AF-A0A1H1NTX4-F1
#
_entry.id   AF-A0A1H1NTX4-F1
#
_cell.length_a   1.000
_cell.length_b   1.000
_cell.length_c   1.000
_cell.angle_alpha   90.00
_cell.angle_beta   90.00
_cell.angle_gamma   90.00
#
_symmetry.space_group_name_H-M   'P 1'
#
loop_
_entity.id
_entity.type
_entity.pdbx_description
1 polymer ?
#
loop_
_entity_poly.entity_id
_entity_poly.type
_entity_poly.pdbx_seq_one_letter_code
_entity_poly.pdbx_strand_id
1 'polypeptide(L)'
;MNVIEKLRERIRQKGLGNLFKAFWKRYVFFHWELLWMERDLVSPVPPHKLRPYSGLRKVDITPENATAFAKHFGDRVGTMAELAAEGHTGHMYLDEQDDAVGFIWASTRNYHDRHYYGCWFPVKPGEFFEFGGEMIRTYFGTSLSVDVQIALWETMAAQGCNKVVDVCETHNIPALKLHIRMGYQEQGRVTHVYGFFGGRWRFFRETRYQGSRLDPLRKPGRPVVVSAAV
;
A
#
# COMPACT_ATOMS: atom_id res chain seq x y z
N MET A 1 -33.02 5.28 -19.81
CA MET A 1 -32.44 3.98 -19.37
C MET A 1 -32.68 3.82 -17.89
N ASN A 2 -33.52 2.86 -17.52
CA ASN A 2 -34.11 2.81 -16.18
C ASN A 2 -33.16 2.11 -15.19
N VAL A 3 -33.04 2.63 -13.96
CA VAL A 3 -32.17 2.05 -12.90
C VAL A 3 -32.48 0.57 -12.67
N ILE A 4 -33.74 0.19 -12.87
CA ILE A 4 -34.27 -1.17 -12.77
C ILE A 4 -33.65 -2.11 -13.82
N GLU A 5 -33.42 -1.64 -15.05
CA GLU A 5 -32.82 -2.46 -16.12
C GLU A 5 -31.34 -2.76 -15.83
N LYS A 6 -30.58 -1.75 -15.36
CA LYS A 6 -29.19 -1.94 -14.92
C LYS A 6 -29.08 -2.89 -13.72
N LEU A 7 -30.04 -2.84 -12.80
CA LEU A 7 -30.07 -3.74 -11.66
C LEU A 7 -30.36 -5.18 -12.12
N ARG A 8 -31.31 -5.35 -13.03
CA ARG A 8 -31.68 -6.64 -13.63
C ARG A 8 -30.53 -7.26 -14.42
N GLU A 9 -29.79 -6.47 -15.21
CA GLU A 9 -28.59 -6.93 -15.92
C GLU A 9 -27.49 -7.37 -14.96
N ARG A 10 -27.22 -6.60 -13.89
CA ARG A 10 -26.21 -6.97 -12.87
C ARG A 10 -26.59 -8.24 -12.12
N ILE A 11 -27.87 -8.41 -11.79
CA ILE A 11 -28.39 -9.63 -11.15
C ILE A 11 -28.19 -10.84 -12.06
N ARG A 12 -28.47 -10.68 -13.36
CA ARG A 12 -28.36 -11.75 -14.36
C ARG A 12 -26.91 -12.13 -14.68
N GLN A 13 -25.99 -11.16 -14.63
CA GLN A 13 -24.56 -11.38 -14.91
C GLN A 13 -23.73 -11.84 -13.70
N LYS A 14 -24.07 -11.41 -12.47
CA LYS A 14 -23.24 -11.67 -11.27
C LYS A 14 -23.91 -12.57 -10.23
N GLY A 15 -25.20 -12.84 -10.34
CA GLY A 15 -26.00 -13.59 -9.36
C GLY A 15 -26.39 -12.74 -8.15
N LEU A 16 -27.61 -12.93 -7.65
CA LEU A 16 -28.16 -12.19 -6.49
C LEU A 16 -27.29 -12.30 -5.23
N GLY A 17 -26.68 -13.47 -5.00
CA GLY A 17 -25.83 -13.69 -3.81
C GLY A 17 -24.59 -12.78 -3.78
N ASN A 18 -23.94 -12.57 -4.93
CA ASN A 18 -22.77 -11.69 -5.00
C ASN A 18 -23.16 -10.21 -4.87
N LEU A 19 -24.34 -9.84 -5.38
CA LEU A 19 -24.88 -8.49 -5.21
C LEU A 19 -25.22 -8.22 -3.73
N PHE A 20 -25.87 -9.16 -3.06
CA PHE A 20 -26.17 -9.07 -1.64
C PHE A 20 -24.89 -9.02 -0.80
N LYS A 21 -23.88 -9.87 -1.10
CA LYS A 21 -22.58 -9.85 -0.42
C LYS A 21 -21.86 -8.51 -0.59
N ALA A 22 -21.89 -7.92 -1.80
CA ALA A 22 -21.32 -6.61 -2.05
C ALA A 22 -22.08 -5.49 -1.32
N PHE A 23 -23.41 -5.56 -1.29
CA PHE A 23 -24.25 -4.63 -0.55
C PHE A 23 -23.98 -4.72 0.96
N TRP A 24 -23.98 -5.93 1.50
CA TRP A 24 -23.67 -6.18 2.91
C TRP A 24 -22.27 -5.69 3.29
N LYS A 25 -21.25 -5.97 2.46
CA LYS A 25 -19.88 -5.49 2.67
C LYS A 25 -19.79 -3.97 2.68
N ARG A 26 -20.58 -3.30 1.83
CA ARG A 26 -20.56 -1.84 1.72
C ARG A 26 -21.36 -1.13 2.80
N TYR A 27 -22.49 -1.70 3.23
CA TYR A 27 -23.44 -0.97 4.08
C TYR A 27 -23.66 -1.57 5.46
N VAL A 28 -23.31 -2.83 5.70
CA VAL A 28 -23.60 -3.50 6.99
C VAL A 28 -22.34 -3.84 7.74
N PHE A 29 -21.43 -4.60 7.12
CA PHE A 29 -20.21 -5.07 7.79
C PHE A 29 -19.07 -5.32 6.81
N PHE A 30 -17.89 -4.78 7.10
CA PHE A 30 -16.64 -5.18 6.48
C PHE A 30 -15.59 -5.55 7.52
N HIS A 31 -14.67 -6.41 7.10
CA HIS A 31 -13.50 -6.79 7.87
C HIS A 31 -12.28 -6.71 6.96
N TRP A 32 -11.27 -5.97 7.41
CA TRP A 32 -9.94 -5.93 6.82
C TRP A 32 -8.94 -6.55 7.78
N GLU A 33 -7.99 -7.29 7.23
CA GLU A 33 -6.84 -7.81 7.96
C GLU A 33 -5.62 -7.08 7.45
N LEU A 34 -4.97 -6.30 8.31
CA LEU A 34 -3.77 -5.54 8.01
C LEU A 34 -2.58 -6.35 8.51
N LEU A 35 -1.86 -6.95 7.58
CA LEU A 35 -0.68 -7.76 7.85
C LEU A 35 0.51 -6.85 8.12
N TRP A 36 1.07 -6.93 9.33
CA TRP A 36 2.25 -6.16 9.69
C TRP A 36 3.51 -6.79 9.12
N MET A 37 4.32 -5.95 8.49
CA MET A 37 5.58 -6.33 7.89
C MET A 37 6.67 -5.31 8.23
N GLU A 38 7.91 -5.75 8.20
CA GLU A 38 9.06 -4.89 8.40
C GLU A 38 10.22 -5.26 7.49
N ARG A 39 11.16 -4.32 7.34
CA ARG A 39 12.39 -4.51 6.61
C ARG A 39 13.48 -3.57 7.16
N ASP A 40 14.71 -4.06 7.23
CA ASP A 40 15.86 -3.20 7.48
C ASP A 40 16.27 -2.44 6.22
N LEU A 41 16.82 -1.23 6.39
CA LEU A 41 17.18 -0.37 5.25
C LEU A 41 18.54 -0.69 4.63
N VAL A 42 19.31 -1.59 5.23
CA VAL A 42 20.70 -1.90 4.82
C VAL A 42 20.75 -3.07 3.85
N SER A 43 19.85 -4.04 4.00
CA SER A 43 19.77 -5.21 3.13
C SER A 43 19.50 -4.77 1.70
N PRO A 44 20.20 -5.35 0.71
CA PRO A 44 19.95 -5.04 -0.69
C PRO A 44 18.56 -5.53 -1.10
N VAL A 45 17.92 -4.79 -2.01
CA VAL A 45 16.66 -5.22 -2.64
C VAL A 45 16.95 -6.38 -3.58
N PRO A 46 16.20 -7.50 -3.51
CA PRO A 46 16.37 -8.62 -4.41
C PRO A 46 16.29 -8.22 -5.90
N PRO A 47 17.08 -8.85 -6.78
CA PRO A 47 17.00 -8.60 -8.21
C PRO A 47 15.59 -8.83 -8.77
N HIS A 48 15.16 -7.93 -9.65
CA HIS A 48 13.82 -7.97 -10.23
C HIS A 48 13.85 -7.69 -11.73
N LYS A 49 12.87 -8.25 -12.45
CA LYS A 49 12.67 -8.04 -13.87
C LYS A 49 11.44 -7.17 -14.07
N LEU A 50 11.60 -5.86 -13.93
CA LEU A 50 10.55 -4.87 -14.20
C LEU A 50 10.93 -4.07 -15.44
N ARG A 51 9.92 -3.53 -16.12
CA ARG A 51 10.15 -2.67 -17.30
C ARG A 51 10.77 -1.35 -16.85
N PRO A 52 11.74 -0.77 -17.57
CA PRO A 52 12.20 0.57 -17.26
C PRO A 52 11.06 1.60 -17.46
N TYR A 53 11.18 2.75 -16.83
CA TYR A 53 10.40 3.95 -17.09
C TYR A 53 11.34 5.12 -17.35
N SER A 54 10.82 6.20 -17.93
CA SER A 54 11.59 7.41 -18.23
C SER A 54 10.69 8.65 -18.14
N GLY A 55 11.29 9.83 -18.16
CA GLY A 55 10.56 11.11 -18.22
C GLY A 55 9.85 11.51 -16.93
N LEU A 56 10.16 10.86 -15.81
CA LEU A 56 9.59 11.21 -14.50
C LEU A 56 10.58 11.96 -13.63
N ARG A 57 10.08 12.93 -12.89
CA ARG A 57 10.85 13.72 -11.92
C ARG A 57 10.36 13.45 -10.51
N LYS A 58 11.26 13.01 -9.63
CA LYS A 58 11.00 12.90 -8.19
C LYS A 58 11.02 14.29 -7.56
N VAL A 59 10.03 14.59 -6.72
CA VAL A 59 10.00 15.78 -5.86
C VAL A 59 9.46 15.43 -4.48
N ASP A 60 9.88 16.20 -3.48
CA ASP A 60 9.31 16.12 -2.14
C ASP A 60 7.91 16.74 -2.16
N ILE A 61 6.97 16.13 -1.46
CA ILE A 61 5.60 16.64 -1.37
C ILE A 61 5.58 17.77 -0.33
N THR A 62 5.03 18.91 -0.71
CA THR A 62 4.78 20.05 0.16
C THR A 62 3.31 20.44 0.07
N PRO A 63 2.77 21.22 1.04
CA PRO A 63 1.40 21.69 0.95
C PRO A 63 1.12 22.48 -0.35
N GLU A 64 2.11 23.22 -0.86
CA GLU A 64 1.99 24.10 -2.01
C GLU A 64 1.95 23.33 -3.34
N ASN A 65 2.65 22.20 -3.42
CA ASN A 65 2.72 21.40 -4.64
C ASN A 65 1.69 20.26 -4.70
N ALA A 66 0.85 20.12 -3.67
CA ALA A 66 -0.22 19.12 -3.62
C ALA A 66 -1.27 19.26 -4.75
N THR A 67 -1.33 20.41 -5.42
CA THR A 67 -2.19 20.61 -6.60
C THR A 67 -1.81 19.72 -7.79
N ALA A 68 -0.56 19.24 -7.86
CA ALA A 68 -0.09 18.30 -8.89
C ALA A 68 -0.87 16.97 -8.88
N PHE A 69 -1.55 16.64 -7.78
CA PHE A 69 -2.39 15.45 -7.68
C PHE A 69 -3.75 15.57 -8.39
N ALA A 70 -4.15 16.77 -8.83
CA ALA A 70 -5.51 17.06 -9.29
C ALA A 70 -6.01 16.15 -10.42
N LYS A 71 -5.16 15.82 -11.40
CA LYS A 71 -5.54 15.05 -12.58
C LYS A 71 -5.80 13.57 -12.30
N HIS A 72 -4.92 12.95 -11.51
CA HIS A 72 -4.92 11.49 -11.32
C HIS A 72 -5.43 11.04 -9.95
N PHE A 73 -5.34 11.91 -8.94
CA PHE A 73 -5.69 11.66 -7.54
C PHE A 73 -6.50 12.82 -6.95
N GLY A 74 -7.36 13.44 -7.76
CA GLY A 74 -8.01 14.72 -7.44
C GLY A 74 -8.85 14.70 -6.15
N ASP A 75 -9.41 13.55 -5.78
CA ASP A 75 -10.14 13.36 -4.53
C ASP A 75 -9.24 13.41 -3.28
N ARG A 76 -7.91 13.39 -3.46
CA ARG A 76 -6.92 13.31 -2.38
C ARG A 76 -6.04 14.56 -2.24
N VAL A 77 -6.20 15.58 -3.09
CA VAL A 77 -5.38 16.81 -3.04
C VAL A 77 -5.32 17.41 -1.64
N GLY A 78 -6.48 17.57 -0.99
CA GLY A 78 -6.56 18.08 0.38
C GLY A 78 -5.84 17.18 1.39
N THR A 79 -5.98 15.87 1.27
CA THR A 79 -5.27 14.90 2.11
C THR A 79 -3.75 14.98 1.91
N MET A 80 -3.26 15.12 0.68
CA MET A 80 -1.82 15.24 0.44
C MET A 80 -1.24 16.52 1.08
N ALA A 81 -1.97 17.63 0.98
CA ALA A 81 -1.57 18.88 1.62
C ALA A 81 -1.58 18.78 3.16
N GLU A 82 -2.61 18.13 3.73
CA GLU A 82 -2.70 17.89 5.18
C GLU A 82 -1.53 17.03 5.66
N LEU A 83 -1.22 15.93 4.97
CA LEU A 83 -0.11 15.05 5.33
C LEU A 83 1.25 15.78 5.29
N ALA A 84 1.46 16.62 4.27
CA ALA A 84 2.66 17.44 4.18
C ALA A 84 2.74 18.46 5.33
N ALA A 85 1.64 19.16 5.62
CA ALA A 85 1.57 20.18 6.68
C ALA A 85 1.73 19.56 8.08
N GLU A 86 1.31 18.32 8.26
CA GLU A 86 1.53 17.55 9.47
C GLU A 86 3.02 17.17 9.65
N GLY A 87 3.87 17.30 8.63
CA GLY A 87 5.30 17.02 8.70
C GLY A 87 5.67 15.57 8.40
N HIS A 88 4.82 14.84 7.67
CA HIS A 88 5.18 13.53 7.14
C HIS A 88 6.14 13.68 5.94
N THR A 89 7.02 12.71 5.72
CA THR A 89 7.93 12.70 4.58
C THR A 89 7.20 12.11 3.39
N GLY A 90 7.02 12.88 2.31
CA GLY A 90 6.34 12.41 1.10
C GLY A 90 7.20 12.62 -0.13
N HIS A 91 7.21 11.64 -1.04
CA HIS A 91 7.74 11.81 -2.38
C HIS A 91 6.62 11.64 -3.41
N MET A 92 6.62 12.47 -4.45
CA MET A 92 5.81 12.25 -5.64
C MET A 92 6.67 12.26 -6.89
N TYR A 93 6.14 11.64 -7.94
CA TYR A 93 6.75 11.53 -9.25
C TYR A 93 5.86 12.22 -10.24
N LEU A 94 6.42 13.23 -10.92
CA LEU A 94 5.72 14.08 -11.87
C LEU A 94 6.06 13.68 -13.30
N ASP A 95 5.07 13.70 -14.19
CA ASP A 95 5.28 13.59 -15.63
C ASP A 95 5.70 14.94 -16.25
N GLU A 96 5.81 14.97 -17.59
CA GLU A 96 6.19 16.17 -18.35
C GLU A 96 5.16 17.32 -18.27
N GLN A 97 3.95 17.04 -17.77
CA GLN A 97 2.90 18.03 -17.55
C GLN A 97 2.82 18.48 -16.08
N ASP A 98 3.80 18.09 -15.25
CA ASP A 98 3.82 18.30 -13.81
C ASP A 98 2.63 17.64 -13.07
N ASP A 99 2.02 16.62 -13.67
CA ASP A 99 0.97 15.83 -13.04
C ASP A 99 1.58 14.70 -12.22
N ALA A 100 1.11 14.51 -10.98
CA ALA A 100 1.57 13.43 -10.13
C ALA A 100 1.06 12.08 -10.65
N VAL A 101 2.00 11.19 -11.02
CA VAL A 101 1.72 9.84 -11.54
C VAL A 101 1.98 8.74 -10.52
N GLY A 102 2.66 9.05 -9.42
CA GLY A 102 2.84 8.17 -8.28
C GLY A 102 3.39 8.90 -7.06
N PHE A 103 3.15 8.34 -5.89
CA PHE A 103 3.56 8.93 -4.62
C PHE A 103 3.74 7.87 -3.55
N ILE A 104 4.44 8.25 -2.48
CA ILE A 104 4.63 7.43 -1.29
C ILE A 104 4.88 8.33 -0.07
N TRP A 105 4.45 7.88 1.12
CA TRP A 105 4.61 8.60 2.38
C TRP A 105 5.29 7.77 3.46
N ALA A 106 5.95 8.47 4.39
CA ALA A 106 6.52 7.94 5.61
C ALA A 106 6.25 8.85 6.82
N SER A 107 6.12 8.23 7.99
CA SER A 107 6.05 8.92 9.29
C SER A 107 7.05 8.32 10.26
N THR A 108 7.86 9.16 10.90
CA THR A 108 8.77 8.77 12.01
C THR A 108 8.09 8.76 13.37
N ARG A 109 6.81 9.14 13.42
CA ARG A 109 5.97 9.17 14.62
C ARG A 109 4.77 8.25 14.48
N ASN A 110 4.11 7.97 15.60
CA ASN A 110 2.84 7.25 15.60
C ASN A 110 1.89 7.87 14.57
N TYR A 111 1.44 7.06 13.62
CA TYR A 111 0.63 7.51 12.51
C TYR A 111 -0.83 7.12 12.75
N HIS A 112 -1.74 8.08 12.64
CA HIS A 112 -3.17 7.81 12.65
C HIS A 112 -3.72 7.96 11.25
N ASP A 113 -4.13 6.84 10.66
CA ASP A 113 -4.72 6.86 9.34
C ASP A 113 -6.19 7.30 9.41
N ARG A 114 -6.43 8.61 9.45
CA ARG A 114 -7.79 9.18 9.49
C ARG A 114 -8.59 8.87 8.23
N HIS A 115 -7.91 8.77 7.09
CA HIS A 115 -8.56 8.81 5.78
C HIS A 115 -8.96 7.42 5.28
N TYR A 116 -8.24 6.37 5.66
CA TYR A 116 -8.45 5.02 5.14
C TYR A 116 -8.84 4.02 6.25
N TYR A 117 -7.88 3.52 7.04
CA TYR A 117 -8.14 2.47 8.02
C TYR A 117 -8.83 2.96 9.30
N GLY A 118 -8.55 4.20 9.75
CA GLY A 118 -9.10 4.79 10.97
C GLY A 118 -8.43 4.33 12.26
N CYS A 119 -7.26 3.68 12.18
CA CYS A 119 -6.53 3.16 13.34
C CYS A 119 -5.14 3.78 13.48
N TRP A 120 -4.55 3.58 14.66
CA TRP A 120 -3.21 4.02 14.99
C TRP A 120 -2.18 2.95 14.67
N PHE A 121 -1.05 3.41 14.11
CA PHE A 121 0.13 2.63 13.81
C PHE A 121 1.29 3.16 14.66
N PRO A 122 1.67 2.43 15.73
CA PRO A 122 2.80 2.85 16.56
C PRO A 122 4.13 2.72 15.81
N VAL A 123 5.00 3.71 16.01
CA VAL A 123 6.35 3.76 15.42
C VAL A 123 7.36 3.85 16.55
N LYS A 124 8.35 2.95 16.55
CA LYS A 124 9.41 2.94 17.58
C LYS A 124 10.59 3.82 17.16
N PRO A 125 11.45 4.24 18.12
CA PRO A 125 12.69 4.92 17.78
C PRO A 125 13.52 4.15 16.76
N GLY A 126 14.02 4.84 15.73
CA GLY A 126 14.78 4.24 14.63
C GLY A 126 13.93 3.57 13.54
N GLU A 127 12.62 3.42 13.75
CA GLU A 127 11.67 2.94 12.74
C GLU A 127 11.00 4.13 12.03
N PHE A 128 10.47 3.90 10.84
CA PHE A 128 9.41 4.72 10.27
C PHE A 128 8.27 3.84 9.76
N PHE A 129 7.07 4.41 9.75
CA PHE A 129 5.90 3.79 9.15
C PHE A 129 5.75 4.27 7.71
N GLU A 130 5.81 3.36 6.76
CA GLU A 130 5.50 3.61 5.36
C GLU A 130 3.99 3.51 5.15
N PHE A 131 3.41 4.49 4.46
CA PHE A 131 1.98 4.50 4.18
C PHE A 131 1.68 5.22 2.86
N GLY A 132 0.46 5.03 2.35
CA GLY A 132 -0.04 5.82 1.22
C GLY A 132 0.84 5.74 -0.03
N GLY A 133 1.21 4.54 -0.47
CA GLY A 133 1.90 4.33 -1.75
C GLY A 133 0.93 4.01 -2.88
N GLU A 134 0.89 4.83 -3.94
CA GLU A 134 0.07 4.54 -5.13
C GLU A 134 0.72 5.10 -6.40
N MET A 135 0.43 4.47 -7.53
CA MET A 135 0.85 4.93 -8.86
C MET A 135 -0.28 4.70 -9.86
N ILE A 136 -0.31 5.47 -10.94
CA ILE A 136 -1.29 5.26 -12.00
C ILE A 136 -0.99 3.98 -12.77
N ARG A 137 -2.03 3.40 -13.38
CA ARG A 137 -1.95 2.10 -14.07
C ARG A 137 -0.88 2.03 -15.15
N THR A 138 -0.56 3.14 -15.80
CA THR A 138 0.47 3.23 -16.85
C THR A 138 1.83 2.70 -16.37
N TYR A 139 2.18 2.94 -15.10
CA TYR A 139 3.46 2.55 -14.51
C TYR A 139 3.44 1.17 -13.82
N PHE A 140 2.31 0.45 -13.86
CA PHE A 140 2.25 -0.90 -13.30
C PHE A 140 3.22 -1.84 -14.03
N GLY A 141 3.98 -2.60 -13.25
CA GLY A 141 5.01 -3.51 -13.76
C GLY A 141 6.28 -2.82 -14.28
N THR A 142 6.45 -1.52 -14.00
CA THR A 142 7.72 -0.81 -14.22
C THR A 142 8.58 -0.78 -12.96
N SER A 143 9.88 -0.49 -13.11
CA SER A 143 10.81 -0.34 -11.99
C SER A 143 10.44 0.81 -11.06
N LEU A 144 9.56 1.72 -11.46
CA LEU A 144 9.05 2.81 -10.61
C LEU A 144 8.52 2.29 -9.28
N SER A 145 7.82 1.15 -9.30
CA SER A 145 7.27 0.52 -8.09
C SER A 145 8.31 0.10 -7.05
N VAL A 146 9.57 -0.06 -7.45
CA VAL A 146 10.71 -0.36 -6.59
C VAL A 146 11.48 0.93 -6.29
N ASP A 147 11.70 1.78 -7.29
CA ASP A 147 12.48 3.00 -7.14
C ASP A 147 11.83 4.00 -6.17
N VAL A 148 10.49 4.10 -6.15
CA VAL A 148 9.78 4.96 -5.18
C VAL A 148 10.06 4.52 -3.73
N GLN A 149 10.16 3.21 -3.52
CA GLN A 149 10.42 2.63 -2.22
C GLN A 149 11.85 2.93 -1.78
N ILE A 150 12.82 2.57 -2.62
CA ILE A 150 14.24 2.78 -2.34
C ILE A 150 14.53 4.25 -2.07
N ALA A 151 14.00 5.16 -2.90
CA ALA A 151 14.19 6.59 -2.73
C ALA A 151 13.63 7.10 -1.40
N LEU A 152 12.46 6.61 -0.97
CA LEU A 152 11.91 6.94 0.35
C LEU A 152 12.81 6.42 1.47
N TRP A 153 13.25 5.17 1.37
CA TRP A 153 14.11 4.53 2.37
C TRP A 153 15.44 5.24 2.53
N GLU A 154 16.06 5.69 1.44
CA GLU A 154 17.27 6.51 1.46
C GLU A 154 17.05 7.83 2.21
N THR A 155 15.94 8.52 1.94
CA THR A 155 15.56 9.74 2.67
C THR A 155 15.36 9.46 4.15
N MET A 156 14.67 8.37 4.51
CA MET A 156 14.43 8.02 5.92
C MET A 156 15.72 7.56 6.62
N ALA A 157 16.62 6.86 5.92
CA ALA A 157 17.93 6.50 6.43
C ALA A 157 18.77 7.75 6.74
N ALA A 158 18.73 8.76 5.88
CA ALA A 158 19.37 10.05 6.13
C ALA A 158 18.78 10.80 7.34
N GLN A 159 17.51 10.54 7.69
CA GLN A 159 16.87 11.03 8.91
C GLN A 159 17.19 10.18 10.16
N GLY A 160 18.04 9.16 10.04
CA GLY A 160 18.48 8.30 11.14
C GLY A 160 17.63 7.06 11.37
N CYS A 161 16.68 6.73 10.48
CA CYS A 161 15.96 5.48 10.54
C CYS A 161 16.81 4.31 10.04
N ASN A 162 16.57 3.11 10.59
CA ASN A 162 17.25 1.88 10.16
C ASN A 162 16.27 0.76 9.78
N LYS A 163 14.97 0.98 9.99
CA LYS A 163 13.91 0.00 9.71
C LYS A 163 12.66 0.69 9.18
N VAL A 164 12.05 0.09 8.17
CA VAL A 164 10.70 0.39 7.70
C VAL A 164 9.70 -0.60 8.29
N VAL A 165 8.54 -0.09 8.70
CA VAL A 165 7.38 -0.87 9.10
C VAL A 165 6.21 -0.48 8.20
N ASP A 166 5.47 -1.47 7.70
CA ASP A 166 4.28 -1.26 6.87
C ASP A 166 3.18 -2.24 7.27
N VAL A 167 1.93 -1.91 6.94
CA VAL A 167 0.80 -2.82 6.94
C VAL A 167 0.20 -2.95 5.55
N CYS A 168 -0.01 -4.19 5.13
CA CYS A 168 -0.72 -4.45 3.88
C CYS A 168 -2.02 -5.20 4.14
N GLU A 169 -3.12 -4.71 3.56
CA GLU A 169 -4.40 -5.42 3.61
C GLU A 169 -4.30 -6.76 2.85
N THR A 170 -4.77 -7.85 3.46
CA THR A 170 -4.52 -9.23 2.98
C THR A 170 -5.15 -9.56 1.62
N HIS A 171 -6.15 -8.80 1.16
CA HIS A 171 -6.75 -8.96 -0.17
C HIS A 171 -6.03 -8.10 -1.23
N ASN A 172 -5.12 -7.19 -0.85
CA ASN A 172 -4.29 -6.45 -1.78
C ASN A 172 -3.09 -7.29 -2.27
N ILE A 173 -3.40 -8.34 -3.01
CA ILE A 173 -2.40 -9.30 -3.55
C ILE A 173 -1.27 -8.61 -4.33
N PRO A 174 -1.51 -7.60 -5.18
CA PRO A 174 -0.43 -6.88 -5.84
C PRO A 174 0.57 -6.22 -4.87
N ALA A 175 0.07 -5.55 -3.83
CA ALA A 175 0.93 -4.92 -2.82
C ALA A 175 1.69 -5.97 -2.00
N LEU A 176 1.04 -7.07 -1.57
CA LEU A 176 1.73 -8.16 -0.87
C LEU A 176 2.86 -8.76 -1.72
N LYS A 177 2.64 -8.95 -3.02
CA LYS A 177 3.69 -9.43 -3.95
C LYS A 177 4.83 -8.43 -4.11
N LEU A 178 4.55 -7.13 -4.04
CA LEU A 178 5.59 -6.09 -4.02
C LEU A 178 6.42 -6.23 -2.74
N HIS A 179 5.80 -6.28 -1.58
CA HIS A 179 6.49 -6.44 -0.29
C HIS A 179 7.39 -7.67 -0.24
N ILE A 180 6.91 -8.83 -0.72
CA ILE A 180 7.72 -10.05 -0.85
C ILE A 180 8.95 -9.81 -1.73
N ARG A 181 8.77 -9.15 -2.89
CA ARG A 181 9.87 -8.83 -3.81
C ARG A 181 10.88 -7.87 -3.20
N MET A 182 10.38 -6.93 -2.42
CA MET A 182 11.17 -5.92 -1.71
C MET A 182 11.88 -6.50 -0.48
N GLY A 183 11.64 -7.77 -0.13
CA GLY A 183 12.32 -8.44 0.98
C GLY A 183 11.78 -8.06 2.36
N TYR A 184 10.50 -7.68 2.44
CA TYR A 184 9.81 -7.53 3.72
C TYR A 184 9.62 -8.87 4.42
N GLN A 185 9.66 -8.83 5.75
CA GLN A 185 9.40 -9.95 6.64
C GLN A 185 8.12 -9.69 7.44
N GLU A 186 7.36 -10.75 7.70
CA GLU A 186 6.16 -10.67 8.53
C GLU A 186 6.51 -10.50 10.01
N GLN A 187 5.78 -9.63 10.72
CA GLN A 187 5.94 -9.46 12.16
C GLN A 187 5.16 -10.49 13.00
N GLY A 188 4.45 -11.43 12.36
CA GLY A 188 3.63 -12.43 13.07
C GLY A 188 2.39 -11.82 13.76
N ARG A 189 1.95 -10.63 13.35
CA ARG A 189 0.76 -9.95 13.88
C ARG A 189 -0.11 -9.34 12.80
N VAL A 190 -1.41 -9.22 13.10
CA VAL A 190 -2.44 -8.67 12.20
C VAL A 190 -3.29 -7.68 12.98
N THR A 191 -3.48 -6.49 12.42
CA THR A 191 -4.53 -5.57 12.89
C THR A 191 -5.82 -5.86 12.13
N HIS A 192 -6.86 -6.24 12.85
CA HIS A 192 -8.20 -6.42 12.32
C HIS A 192 -8.96 -5.10 12.41
N VAL A 193 -9.47 -4.64 11.28
CA VAL A 193 -10.37 -3.48 11.19
C VAL A 193 -11.76 -3.99 10.88
N TYR A 194 -12.67 -3.87 11.83
CA TYR A 194 -14.07 -4.21 11.67
C TYR A 194 -14.88 -2.93 11.49
N GLY A 195 -15.57 -2.77 10.36
CA GLY A 195 -16.44 -1.64 10.11
C GLY A 195 -17.89 -2.06 10.02
N PHE A 196 -18.78 -1.32 10.69
CA PHE A 196 -20.22 -1.53 10.66
C PHE A 196 -20.96 -0.32 10.09
N PHE A 197 -22.15 -0.56 9.54
CA PHE A 197 -23.06 0.48 9.03
C PHE A 197 -22.40 1.49 8.08
N GLY A 198 -21.70 0.97 7.06
CA GLY A 198 -20.96 1.79 6.09
C GLY A 198 -19.67 2.42 6.64
N GLY A 199 -19.13 1.87 7.73
CA GLY A 199 -17.89 2.34 8.35
C GLY A 199 -18.08 3.44 9.39
N ARG A 200 -19.33 3.73 9.80
CA ARG A 200 -19.66 4.68 10.87
C ARG A 200 -19.13 4.22 12.23
N TRP A 201 -19.17 2.92 12.48
CA TRP A 201 -18.57 2.33 13.68
C TRP A 201 -17.39 1.46 13.25
N ARG A 202 -16.25 1.67 13.89
CA ARG A 202 -15.03 0.89 13.64
C ARG A 202 -14.52 0.32 14.95
N PHE A 203 -14.17 -0.97 14.91
CA PHE A 203 -13.53 -1.67 16.01
C PHE A 203 -12.21 -2.24 15.54
N PHE A 204 -11.21 -2.17 16.41
CA PHE A 204 -9.85 -2.58 16.10
C PHE A 204 -9.41 -3.67 17.07
N ARG A 205 -8.77 -4.71 16.55
CA ARG A 205 -8.23 -5.80 17.36
C ARG A 205 -6.90 -6.25 16.76
N GLU A 206 -5.88 -6.42 17.58
CA GLU A 206 -4.66 -7.10 17.15
C GLU A 206 -4.75 -8.60 17.47
N THR A 207 -4.27 -9.43 16.55
CA THR A 207 -4.01 -10.86 16.82
C THR A 207 -2.59 -11.22 16.40
N ARG A 208 -2.08 -12.33 16.94
CA ARG A 208 -0.77 -12.90 16.60
C ARG A 208 -0.95 -14.27 15.97
N TYR A 209 0.01 -14.64 15.12
CA TYR A 209 0.04 -15.94 14.46
C TYR A 209 1.48 -16.47 14.37
N GLN A 210 1.59 -17.77 14.11
CA GLN A 210 2.85 -18.44 13.81
C GLN A 210 2.86 -18.91 12.35
N GLY A 211 4.05 -19.10 11.78
CA GLY A 211 4.22 -19.39 10.35
C GLY A 211 4.14 -18.13 9.49
N SER A 212 3.89 -18.32 8.19
CA SER A 212 3.83 -17.23 7.21
C SER A 212 2.47 -17.21 6.51
N ARG A 213 1.81 -16.04 6.51
CA ARG A 213 0.60 -15.80 5.70
C ARG A 213 0.95 -15.43 4.25
N LEU A 214 2.22 -15.10 3.98
CA LEU A 214 2.72 -14.79 2.63
C LEU A 214 3.14 -16.03 1.83
N ASP A 215 3.35 -17.18 2.47
CA ASP A 215 3.78 -18.42 1.79
C ASP A 215 2.93 -18.80 0.57
N PRO A 216 1.58 -18.73 0.60
CA PRO A 216 0.76 -19.02 -0.58
C PRO A 216 1.01 -18.08 -1.78
N LEU A 217 1.58 -16.90 -1.53
CA LEU A 217 1.89 -15.90 -2.56
C LEU A 217 3.32 -15.98 -3.08
N ARG A 218 4.20 -16.66 -2.35
CA ARG A 218 5.57 -16.92 -2.80
C ARG A 218 5.52 -17.87 -3.98
N LYS A 219 6.32 -17.57 -5.01
CA LYS A 219 6.49 -18.54 -6.10
C LYS A 219 7.10 -19.80 -5.49
N PRO A 220 6.61 -21.00 -5.82
CA PRO A 220 7.27 -22.23 -5.41
C PRO A 220 8.73 -22.14 -5.84
N GLY A 221 9.64 -22.40 -4.90
CA GLY A 221 11.07 -22.40 -5.19
C GLY A 221 11.31 -23.29 -6.40
N ARG A 222 12.11 -22.83 -7.37
CA ARG A 222 12.63 -23.75 -8.38
C ARG A 222 13.33 -24.88 -7.61
N PRO A 223 13.02 -26.16 -7.87
CA PRO A 223 13.80 -27.24 -7.27
C PRO A 223 15.26 -26.97 -7.57
N VAL A 224 16.09 -26.95 -6.52
CA VAL A 224 17.53 -26.89 -6.67
C VAL A 224 17.90 -28.15 -7.44
N VAL A 225 18.27 -28.01 -8.70
CA VAL A 225 18.87 -29.10 -9.45
C VAL A 225 20.21 -29.33 -8.77
N VAL A 226 20.25 -30.33 -7.89
CA VAL A 226 21.50 -30.87 -7.38
C VAL A 226 22.19 -31.46 -8.60
N SER A 227 23.16 -30.72 -9.14
CA SER A 227 24.08 -31.27 -10.12
C SER A 227 24.78 -32.43 -9.44
N ALA A 228 24.49 -33.65 -9.89
CA ALA A 228 25.28 -34.81 -9.50
C ALA A 228 26.74 -34.50 -9.88
N ALA A 229 27.65 -34.60 -8.91
CA ALA A 229 29.07 -34.53 -9.17
C ALA A 229 29.45 -35.70 -10.10
N VAL A 230 30.24 -35.39 -11.13
CA VAL A 230 30.84 -36.34 -12.08
C VAL A 230 31.94 -37.13 -11.38
#